data_AF-A0A8T6QKW8-F1
#
_entry.id   AF-A0A8T6QKW8-F1
#
_cell.length_a   1.000
_cell.length_b   1.000
_cell.length_c   1.000
_cell.angle_alpha   90.00
_cell.angle_beta   90.00
_cell.angle_gamma   90.00
#
_symmetry.space_group_name_H-M   'P 1'
#
loop_
_entity.id
_entity.type
_entity.pdbx_description
1 polymer ?
#
loop_
_entity_poly.entity_id
_entity_poly.type
_entity_poly.pdbx_seq_one_letter_code
_entity_poly.pdbx_strand_id
1 'polypeptide(L)'
;MMDLDNIPDTQTEAEELEEVVMGLIINSGQARSLAYAALKQAKQGDFAAAKAMMDQSRMALNEAHLVQTQLIEGDAGEGKIR
;
A
#
# COMPACT_ATOMS: atom_id res chain seq x y z
N MET A 1 23.20 25.43 25.80
CA MET A 1 22.46 25.32 24.53
C MET A 1 22.56 23.85 24.17
N MET A 2 21.46 23.10 24.25
CA MET A 2 21.49 21.68 23.88
C MET A 2 21.60 21.64 22.35
N ASP A 3 22.71 21.11 21.83
CA ASP A 3 22.91 20.90 20.41
C ASP A 3 21.91 19.86 19.92
N LEU A 4 20.77 20.36 19.40
CA LEU A 4 19.66 19.59 18.84
C LEU A 4 19.98 18.98 17.47
N ASP A 5 21.14 19.29 16.90
CA ASP A 5 21.54 18.91 15.54
C ASP A 5 22.21 17.53 15.45
N ASN A 6 22.30 16.79 16.56
CA ASN A 6 22.86 15.44 16.57
C ASN A 6 21.95 14.44 17.30
N ILE A 7 20.68 14.40 16.88
CA ILE A 7 19.82 13.25 17.14
C ILE A 7 20.20 12.23 16.06
N PRO A 8 20.86 11.11 16.40
CA PRO A 8 21.05 10.05 15.41
C PRO A 8 19.65 9.59 15.00
N ASP A 9 19.35 9.68 13.71
CA ASP A 9 18.14 9.13 13.11
C ASP A 9 18.24 7.60 13.18
N THR A 10 18.00 7.06 14.37
CA THR A 10 17.98 5.63 14.61
C THR A 10 16.59 5.13 14.30
N GLN A 11 16.19 5.20 13.02
CA GLN A 11 15.04 4.43 12.54
C GLN A 11 15.32 2.95 12.86
N THR A 12 14.43 2.36 13.64
CA THR A 12 14.53 0.95 14.01
C THR A 12 13.90 0.10 12.91
N GLU A 13 14.40 -1.13 12.70
CA GLU A 13 13.84 -2.07 11.72
C GLU A 13 12.31 -2.29 11.90
N ALA A 14 11.82 -2.16 13.15
CA ALA A 14 10.39 -2.24 13.47
C ALA A 14 9.58 -1.06 12.92
N GLU A 15 10.12 0.16 12.95
CA GLU A 15 9.46 1.36 12.41
C GLU A 15 9.40 1.33 10.88
N GLU A 16 10.46 0.84 10.22
CA GLU A 16 10.48 0.62 8.77
C GLU A 16 9.43 -0.42 8.35
N LEU A 17 9.31 -1.52 9.09
CA LEU A 17 8.29 -2.54 8.83
C LEU A 17 6.87 -1.99 9.06
N GLU A 18 6.66 -1.16 10.09
CA GLU A 18 5.38 -0.52 10.35
C GLU A 18 4.95 0.39 9.20
N GLU A 19 5.86 1.21 8.67
CA GLU A 19 5.59 2.09 7.53
C GLU A 19 5.20 1.27 6.29
N VAL A 20 5.91 0.18 6.03
CA VAL A 20 5.62 -0.73 4.94
C VAL A 20 4.24 -1.39 5.09
N VAL A 21 3.92 -1.90 6.29
CA VAL A 21 2.61 -2.49 6.58
C VAL A 21 1.50 -1.45 6.45
N MET A 22 1.72 -0.22 6.91
CA MET A 22 0.77 0.87 6.78
C MET A 22 0.51 1.20 5.30
N GLY A 23 1.57 1.26 4.48
CA GLY A 23 1.46 1.44 3.03
C GLY A 23 0.61 0.34 2.36
N LEU A 24 0.82 -0.92 2.75
CA LEU A 24 0.00 -2.04 2.27
C LEU A 24 -1.48 -1.88 2.63
N ILE A 25 -1.78 -1.49 3.88
CA ILE A 25 -3.16 -1.28 4.35
C ILE A 25 -3.84 -0.17 3.57
N ILE A 26 -3.16 0.97 3.39
CA ILE A 26 -3.69 2.14 2.68
C ILE A 26 -4.00 1.78 1.23
N ASN A 27 -3.03 1.21 0.51
CA ASN A 27 -3.18 0.88 -0.91
C ASN A 27 -4.23 -0.21 -1.13
N SER A 28 -4.26 -1.24 -0.28
CA SER A 28 -5.30 -2.27 -0.33
C SER A 28 -6.70 -1.71 -0.04
N GLY A 29 -6.81 -0.81 0.93
CA GLY A 29 -8.06 -0.12 1.27
C GLY A 29 -8.56 0.78 0.14
N GLN A 30 -7.66 1.54 -0.49
CA GLN A 30 -7.95 2.38 -1.64
C GLN A 30 -8.43 1.53 -2.84
N ALA A 31 -7.70 0.47 -3.18
CA ALA A 31 -8.07 -0.40 -4.27
C ALA A 31 -9.45 -1.02 -4.08
N ARG A 32 -9.73 -1.53 -2.87
CA ARG A 32 -11.05 -2.05 -2.50
C ARG A 32 -12.13 -0.99 -2.68
N SER A 33 -11.93 0.21 -2.15
CA SER A 33 -12.91 1.30 -2.21
C SER A 33 -13.22 1.72 -3.64
N LEU A 34 -12.19 1.82 -4.49
CA LEU A 34 -12.33 2.12 -5.92
C LEU A 34 -13.09 1.02 -6.66
N ALA A 35 -12.84 -0.26 -6.36
CA ALA A 35 -13.56 -1.38 -6.96
C ALA A 35 -15.07 -1.34 -6.59
N TYR A 36 -15.41 -1.04 -5.34
CA TYR A 36 -16.82 -0.86 -4.94
C TYR A 36 -17.46 0.36 -5.61
N ALA A 37 -16.73 1.47 -5.74
CA ALA A 37 -17.21 2.65 -6.46
C ALA A 37 -17.46 2.33 -7.94
N ALA A 38 -16.56 1.59 -8.59
CA ALA A 38 -16.73 1.13 -9.96
C ALA A 38 -17.98 0.26 -10.13
N LEU A 39 -18.21 -0.69 -9.21
CA LEU A 39 -19.43 -1.51 -9.22
C LEU A 39 -20.68 -0.65 -9.08
N LYS A 40 -20.65 0.39 -8.24
CA LYS A 40 -21.75 1.34 -8.10
C LYS A 40 -22.02 2.09 -9.40
N GLN A 41 -20.99 2.53 -10.13
CA GLN A 41 -21.15 3.20 -11.42
C GLN A 41 -21.66 2.26 -12.52
N ALA A 42 -21.13 1.04 -12.58
CA ALA A 42 -21.59 0.03 -13.54
C ALA A 42 -23.08 -0.31 -13.34
N LYS A 43 -23.56 -0.38 -12.09
CA LYS A 43 -24.98 -0.57 -11.77
C LYS A 43 -25.88 0.58 -12.23
N GLN A 44 -25.33 1.78 -12.39
CA GLN A 44 -26.05 2.95 -12.92
C GLN A 44 -25.98 3.04 -14.45
N GLY A 45 -25.28 2.10 -15.11
CA GLY A 45 -25.07 2.11 -16.56
C GLY A 45 -23.87 2.94 -17.03
N ASP A 46 -23.15 3.60 -16.10
CA ASP A 46 -21.94 4.35 -16.43
C ASP A 46 -20.70 3.44 -16.43
N PHE A 47 -20.57 2.67 -17.51
CA PHE A 47 -19.45 1.75 -17.69
C PHE A 47 -18.11 2.47 -17.93
N ALA A 48 -18.14 3.70 -18.46
CA ALA A 48 -16.92 4.47 -18.69
C ALA A 48 -16.29 4.90 -17.36
N ALA A 49 -17.09 5.47 -16.46
CA ALA A 49 -16.64 5.81 -15.11
C ALA A 49 -16.25 4.56 -14.31
N ALA A 50 -17.03 3.47 -14.43
CA ALA A 50 -16.69 2.21 -13.80
C ALA A 50 -15.32 1.67 -14.25
N LYS A 51 -15.03 1.72 -15.54
CA LYS A 51 -13.73 1.30 -16.08
C LYS A 51 -12.59 2.17 -15.54
N ALA A 52 -12.75 3.49 -15.55
CA ALA A 52 -11.73 4.40 -15.02
C ALA A 52 -11.44 4.13 -13.54
N MET A 53 -12.47 3.89 -12.73
CA MET A 53 -12.31 3.53 -11.32
C MET A 53 -11.64 2.15 -11.13
N MET A 54 -11.93 1.17 -11.98
CA MET A 54 -11.23 -0.12 -11.96
C MET A 54 -9.76 0.00 -12.37
N ASP A 55 -9.44 0.84 -13.35
CA ASP A 55 -8.06 1.10 -13.76
C ASP A 55 -7.26 1.71 -12.58
N GLN A 56 -7.85 2.68 -11.87
CA GLN A 56 -7.26 3.24 -10.64
C GLN A 56 -7.16 2.22 -9.50
N SER A 57 -8.18 1.38 -9.31
CA SER A 57 -8.15 0.29 -8.32
C SER A 57 -6.97 -0.65 -8.58
N ARG A 58 -6.73 -0.97 -9.85
CA ARG A 58 -5.63 -1.83 -10.27
C ARG A 58 -4.26 -1.19 -10.03
N MET A 59 -4.13 0.13 -10.23
CA MET A 59 -2.89 0.84 -9.93
C MET A 59 -2.55 0.75 -8.43
N ALA A 60 -3.52 1.03 -7.55
CA ALA A 60 -3.31 0.92 -6.11
C ALA A 60 -2.99 -0.53 -5.67
N LEU A 61 -3.63 -1.53 -6.26
CA LEU A 61 -3.29 -2.94 -6.03
C LEU A 61 -1.88 -3.29 -6.49
N ASN A 62 -1.43 -2.77 -7.63
CA ASN A 62 -0.09 -3.02 -8.12
C ASN A 62 0.96 -2.43 -7.17
N GLU A 63 0.74 -1.23 -6.63
CA GLU A 63 1.62 -0.64 -5.61
C GLU A 63 1.68 -1.50 -4.35
N ALA A 64 0.54 -1.96 -3.85
CA ALA A 64 0.51 -2.89 -2.72
C ALA A 64 1.24 -4.20 -3.02
N HIS A 65 1.05 -4.75 -4.23
CA HIS A 65 1.72 -5.98 -4.64
C HIS A 65 3.23 -5.82 -4.78
N LEU A 66 3.73 -4.70 -5.27
CA LEU A 66 5.17 -4.44 -5.37
C LEU A 66 5.83 -4.43 -4.00
N VAL A 67 5.22 -3.73 -3.04
CA VAL A 67 5.68 -3.69 -1.65
C VAL A 67 5.64 -5.08 -1.03
N GLN A 68 4.57 -5.84 -1.28
CA GLN A 68 4.45 -7.23 -0.83
C GLN A 68 5.55 -8.13 -1.41
N THR A 69 5.87 -8.00 -2.70
CA THR A 69 6.95 -8.76 -3.33
C THR A 69 8.30 -8.42 -2.72
N GLN A 70 8.58 -7.14 -2.49
CA GLN A 70 9.82 -6.69 -1.84
C GLN A 70 9.98 -7.25 -0.43
N LEU A 71 8.89 -7.30 0.36
CA LEU A 71 8.91 -7.94 1.68
C LEU A 71 9.26 -9.43 1.60
N ILE A 72 8.67 -10.16 0.64
CA ILE A 72 8.94 -11.59 0.45
C ILE A 72 10.41 -11.80 0.05
N GLU A 73 10.94 -10.98 -0.86
CA GLU A 73 12.35 -11.04 -1.27
C GLU A 73 13.32 -10.70 -0.13
N GLY A 74 12.98 -9.68 0.68
CA GLY A 74 13.76 -9.29 1.86
C GLY A 74 13.79 -10.34 2.97
N ASP A 75 12.71 -11.12 3.12
CA ASP A 75 12.61 -12.28 4.03
C ASP A 75 13.13 -13.59 3.38
N ALA A 76 13.75 -13.52 2.19
CA ALA A 76 14.18 -14.67 1.39
C ALA A 76 13.08 -15.72 1.13
N GLY A 77 11.81 -15.33 1.25
CA GLY A 77 10.65 -16.22 1.21
C GLY A 77 10.54 -17.19 2.38
N GLU A 78 11.26 -16.98 3.49
CA GLU A 78 11.23 -17.88 4.65
C GLU A 78 9.99 -17.70 5.55
N GLY A 79 9.24 -16.61 5.41
CA GLY A 79 8.09 -16.30 6.26
C GLY A 79 8.48 -15.99 7.70
N LYS A 80 9.74 -15.63 7.96
CA LYS A 80 10.27 -15.35 9.29
C LYS A 80 10.38 -13.85 9.47
N ILE A 81 9.24 -13.24 9.73
CA ILE A 81 9.22 -11.98 10.48
C ILE A 81 9.82 -12.31 11.87
N ARG A 82 11.12 -12.02 12.04
CA ARG A 82 11.85 -12.24 13.29
C ARG A 82 11.61 -11.10 14.28
#